data_AF-A0A8J1M706-F1
#
_entry.id   AF-A0A8J1M706-F1
#
_cell.length_a   1.000
_cell.length_b   1.000
_cell.length_c   1.000
_cell.angle_alpha   90.00
_cell.angle_beta   90.00
_cell.angle_gamma   90.00
#
_symmetry.space_group_name_H-M   'P 1'
#
loop_
_entity.id
_entity.type
_entity.pdbx_description
1 polymer ?
#
loop_
_entity_poly.entity_id
_entity_poly.type
_entity_poly.pdbx_seq_one_letter_code
_entity_poly.pdbx_strand_id
1 'polypeptide(L)'
;MSDKVLVVGGGTREQVLAQKLAQSTRVKQVLVAPGNAGTTNNEKITNSDVLISNPNILKQFCIDHNITLVVVSQFSLLAAGILDSLTAAGVRCFGPTAKAAQLEARKSFARDFMNQHHIPTAQGKSFTNPHDACSFITYADFPALVVKPCSSASGRKLRISSDKDGACRAVQQLTHDTWNIGIPMETFIVEERLEGVEFSCLAFTDGTSLASMPPVELQYHKRDVSQVSQGTEMQENYPEPLIARTRSQHSKVAQGLVTMCMNDILAQGANTLFFMPYIACGKLDSDIANSIKTGLSEACKTSGSRLLEREVANLPDVYPEGSYTLSGCAVGIVEQDHKLPKLDRMKAGDLIIGLRASGVHCCNTGLIGKIMKKCSLDYSSLLPVGRGEQTWGDMILNPSLAYSNMLLSIVQSGYIRAFAPITEGGLMRSFQQVLPQSLGVIVDALCWRIPTIYSWVYKEGALSEQEMVFNFNCGLGAVLIVQKSFAQQIVLQLQKQEEEAWLIGSLILHRPGYVS
;
A
#
# COMPACT_ATOMS: atom_id res chain seq x y z
N MET A 1 -5.17 15.12 -39.00
CA MET A 1 -4.61 16.04 -37.99
C MET A 1 -4.40 15.23 -36.72
N SER A 2 -3.27 15.40 -36.04
CA SER A 2 -3.02 14.72 -34.77
C SER A 2 -3.52 15.60 -33.62
N ASP A 3 -4.32 15.01 -32.75
CA ASP A 3 -5.09 15.69 -31.72
C ASP A 3 -4.17 16.19 -30.59
N LYS A 4 -4.45 17.40 -30.10
CA LYS A 4 -3.94 17.85 -28.79
C LYS A 4 -5.02 17.65 -27.75
N VAL A 5 -4.67 17.03 -26.64
CA VAL A 5 -5.59 16.67 -25.56
C VAL A 5 -5.21 17.41 -24.29
N LEU A 6 -6.19 17.97 -23.58
CA LEU A 6 -6.00 18.54 -22.24
C LEU A 6 -6.56 17.57 -21.20
N VAL A 7 -5.77 17.21 -20.20
CA VAL A 7 -6.20 16.44 -19.02
C VAL A 7 -6.28 17.40 -17.84
N VAL A 8 -7.45 17.49 -17.21
CA VAL A 8 -7.72 18.44 -16.13
C VAL A 8 -7.70 17.71 -14.78
N GLY A 9 -6.69 18.07 -13.98
CA GLY A 9 -6.40 17.60 -12.64
C GLY A 9 -4.90 17.42 -12.42
N GLY A 10 -4.51 17.23 -11.16
CA GLY A 10 -3.10 17.06 -10.77
C GLY A 10 -2.79 15.72 -10.10
N GLY A 11 -3.75 14.80 -10.05
CA GLY A 11 -3.63 13.55 -9.31
C GLY A 11 -2.93 12.44 -10.09
N THR A 12 -2.84 11.27 -9.44
CA THR A 12 -2.28 10.08 -10.08
C THR A 12 -3.17 9.51 -11.20
N ARG A 13 -4.50 9.66 -11.10
CA ARG A 13 -5.41 9.25 -12.18
C ARG A 13 -5.09 9.98 -13.47
N GLU A 14 -4.85 11.29 -13.37
CA GLU A 14 -4.48 12.16 -14.48
C GLU A 14 -3.14 11.77 -15.09
N GLN A 15 -2.17 11.39 -14.26
CA GLN A 15 -0.88 10.85 -14.71
C GLN A 15 -1.06 9.60 -15.59
N VAL A 16 -1.85 8.63 -15.12
CA VAL A 16 -2.09 7.37 -15.86
C VAL A 16 -2.85 7.65 -17.16
N LEU A 17 -3.88 8.52 -17.10
CA LEU A 17 -4.63 8.93 -18.29
C LEU A 17 -3.73 9.61 -19.32
N ALA A 18 -2.90 10.57 -18.89
CA ALA A 18 -1.98 11.28 -19.77
C ALA A 18 -0.98 10.33 -20.44
N GLN A 19 -0.41 9.38 -19.69
CA GLN A 19 0.48 8.36 -20.23
C GLN A 19 -0.21 7.47 -21.28
N LYS A 20 -1.44 7.02 -21.00
CA LYS A 20 -2.20 6.19 -21.94
C LYS A 20 -2.63 6.96 -23.19
N LEU A 21 -3.00 8.23 -23.05
CA LEU A 21 -3.30 9.09 -24.18
C LEU A 21 -2.06 9.33 -25.06
N ALA A 22 -0.89 9.55 -24.46
CA ALA A 22 0.36 9.77 -25.19
C ALA A 22 0.80 8.55 -26.04
N GLN A 23 0.40 7.33 -25.66
CA GLN A 23 0.66 6.10 -26.41
C GLN A 23 -0.14 6.01 -27.71
N SER A 24 -1.24 6.75 -27.84
CA SER A 24 -2.07 6.76 -29.05
C SER A 24 -1.35 7.45 -30.21
N THR A 25 -1.37 6.83 -31.40
CA THR A 25 -0.86 7.43 -32.65
C THR A 25 -1.68 8.63 -33.10
N ARG A 26 -2.93 8.76 -32.62
CA ARG A 26 -3.81 9.90 -32.93
C ARG A 26 -3.49 11.14 -32.10
N VAL A 27 -2.81 10.99 -30.96
CA VAL A 27 -2.50 12.08 -30.03
C VAL A 27 -1.09 12.61 -30.30
N LYS A 28 -1.00 13.90 -30.65
CA LYS A 28 0.26 14.62 -30.86
C LYS A 28 0.91 15.01 -29.54
N GLN A 29 0.10 15.55 -28.63
CA GLN A 29 0.54 16.16 -27.38
C GLN A 29 -0.57 16.06 -26.35
N VAL A 30 -0.19 15.82 -25.10
CA VAL A 30 -1.08 15.86 -23.94
C VAL A 30 -0.62 17.00 -23.04
N LEU A 31 -1.52 17.96 -22.79
CA LEU A 31 -1.33 18.96 -21.75
C LEU A 31 -2.02 18.49 -20.47
N VAL A 32 -1.38 18.65 -19.32
CA VAL A 32 -1.98 18.32 -18.02
C VAL A 32 -2.01 19.56 -17.16
N ALA A 33 -3.17 19.90 -16.60
CA ALA A 33 -3.34 21.11 -15.82
C ALA A 33 -3.98 20.82 -14.45
N PRO A 34 -3.33 21.14 -13.31
CA PRO A 34 -1.94 21.63 -13.21
C PRO A 34 -0.89 20.56 -13.57
N GLY A 35 -1.26 19.27 -13.57
CA GLY A 35 -0.31 18.17 -13.64
C GLY A 35 0.53 18.03 -12.36
N ASN A 36 1.53 17.16 -12.40
CA ASN A 36 2.44 16.90 -11.29
C ASN A 36 3.85 16.48 -11.76
N ALA A 37 4.76 16.20 -10.83
CA ALA A 37 6.11 15.77 -11.18
C ALA A 37 6.16 14.41 -11.92
N GLY A 38 5.11 13.59 -11.83
CA GLY A 38 4.99 12.30 -12.50
C GLY A 38 4.40 12.36 -13.91
N THR A 39 3.75 13.47 -14.30
CA THR A 39 3.15 13.65 -15.63
C THR A 39 4.18 14.05 -16.70
N THR A 40 5.31 14.65 -16.32
CA THR A 40 6.37 15.11 -17.25
C THR A 40 7.35 14.03 -17.71
N ASN A 41 7.09 12.76 -17.39
CA ASN A 41 7.99 11.64 -17.71
C ASN A 41 7.92 11.16 -19.18
N ASN A 42 7.37 11.95 -20.10
CA ASN A 42 7.19 11.59 -21.51
C ASN A 42 7.26 12.85 -22.38
N GLU A 43 7.99 12.78 -23.51
CA GLU A 43 8.19 13.91 -24.44
C GLU A 43 6.88 14.48 -25.01
N LYS A 44 5.81 13.69 -25.09
CA LYS A 44 4.50 14.14 -25.54
C LYS A 44 3.66 14.83 -24.46
N ILE A 45 4.09 14.82 -23.20
CA ILE A 45 3.29 15.30 -22.07
C ILE A 45 3.93 16.56 -21.48
N THR A 46 3.14 17.62 -21.35
CA THR A 46 3.57 18.90 -20.77
C THR A 46 2.59 19.40 -19.73
N ASN A 47 3.09 19.85 -18.58
CA ASN A 47 2.25 20.47 -17.55
C ASN A 47 1.93 21.93 -17.90
N SER A 48 0.81 22.43 -17.40
CA SER A 48 0.37 23.82 -17.57
C SER A 48 -0.30 24.33 -16.30
N ASP A 49 0.04 25.55 -15.90
CA ASP A 49 -0.51 26.20 -14.71
C ASP A 49 -1.86 26.92 -14.97
N VAL A 50 -2.57 26.55 -16.05
CA VAL A 50 -3.87 27.17 -16.35
C VAL A 50 -4.85 26.99 -15.18
N LEU A 51 -5.58 28.06 -14.85
CA LEU A 51 -6.54 28.06 -13.74
C LEU A 51 -7.75 27.18 -14.06
N ILE A 52 -7.71 25.94 -13.58
CA ILE A 52 -8.72 24.89 -13.84
C ILE A 52 -10.09 25.13 -13.20
N SER A 53 -10.19 26.03 -12.23
CA SER A 53 -11.45 26.37 -11.56
C SER A 53 -12.31 27.36 -12.34
N ASN A 54 -11.77 28.01 -13.38
CA ASN A 54 -12.48 29.01 -14.16
C ASN A 54 -12.76 28.49 -15.59
N PRO A 55 -14.02 28.19 -15.94
CA PRO A 55 -14.36 27.61 -17.24
C PRO A 55 -14.08 28.56 -18.41
N ASN A 56 -14.15 29.88 -18.22
CA ASN A 56 -13.86 30.85 -19.27
C ASN A 56 -12.37 30.88 -19.61
N ILE A 57 -11.51 30.80 -18.59
CA ILE A 57 -10.05 30.72 -18.78
C ILE A 57 -9.68 29.39 -19.45
N LEU A 58 -10.25 28.27 -18.99
CA LEU A 58 -10.03 26.97 -19.62
C LEU A 58 -10.49 26.94 -21.08
N LYS A 59 -11.64 27.55 -21.40
CA LYS A 59 -12.12 27.68 -22.77
C LYS A 59 -11.13 28.44 -23.64
N GLN A 60 -10.69 29.62 -23.19
CA GLN A 60 -9.74 30.44 -23.94
C GLN A 60 -8.43 29.69 -24.15
N PHE A 61 -7.94 29.02 -23.10
CA PHE A 61 -6.76 28.16 -23.17
C PHE A 61 -6.88 27.06 -24.23
N CYS A 62 -8.06 26.41 -24.31
CA CYS A 62 -8.32 25.38 -25.32
C CYS A 62 -8.24 25.94 -26.74
N ILE A 63 -8.74 27.16 -26.97
CA ILE A 63 -8.67 27.84 -28.26
C ILE A 63 -7.21 28.17 -28.59
N ASP A 64 -6.50 28.84 -27.68
CA ASP A 64 -5.13 29.30 -27.89
C ASP A 64 -4.16 28.14 -28.19
N HIS A 65 -4.35 27.00 -27.53
CA HIS A 65 -3.48 25.83 -27.66
C HIS A 65 -3.93 24.84 -28.74
N ASN A 66 -5.06 25.09 -29.41
CA ASN A 66 -5.70 24.19 -30.37
C ASN A 66 -6.03 22.81 -29.76
N ILE A 67 -6.61 22.82 -28.56
CA ILE A 67 -7.07 21.61 -27.88
C ILE A 67 -8.31 21.06 -28.57
N THR A 68 -8.26 19.79 -28.93
CA THR A 68 -9.31 19.10 -29.69
C THR A 68 -10.19 18.21 -28.81
N LEU A 69 -9.73 17.87 -27.61
CA LEU A 69 -10.43 17.06 -26.61
C LEU A 69 -9.96 17.47 -25.21
N VAL A 70 -10.89 17.64 -24.28
CA VAL A 70 -10.61 17.85 -22.86
C VAL A 70 -11.09 16.64 -22.06
N VAL A 71 -10.22 16.04 -21.27
CA VAL A 71 -10.53 14.95 -20.33
C VAL A 71 -10.57 15.56 -18.93
N VAL A 72 -11.75 15.59 -18.32
CA VAL A 72 -11.92 16.10 -16.96
C VAL A 72 -12.08 14.89 -16.04
N SER A 73 -11.07 14.62 -15.21
CA SER A 73 -11.07 13.49 -14.28
C SER A 73 -11.10 13.90 -12.81
N GLN A 74 -10.77 15.16 -12.52
CA GLN A 74 -10.91 15.69 -11.16
C GLN A 74 -12.39 15.82 -10.79
N PHE A 75 -12.83 14.91 -9.92
CA PHE A 75 -14.21 14.78 -9.46
C PHE A 75 -14.83 16.12 -8.97
N SER A 76 -14.09 16.91 -8.19
CA SER A 76 -14.61 18.20 -7.68
C SER A 76 -14.98 19.18 -8.79
N LEU A 77 -14.26 19.17 -9.92
CA LEU A 77 -14.56 20.01 -11.08
C LEU A 77 -15.75 19.50 -11.88
N LEU A 78 -15.91 18.18 -11.97
CA LEU A 78 -17.08 17.55 -12.58
C LEU A 78 -18.35 17.92 -11.81
N ALA A 79 -18.31 17.83 -10.48
CA ALA A 79 -19.41 18.26 -9.62
C ALA A 79 -19.71 19.77 -9.73
N ALA A 80 -18.69 20.60 -9.99
CA ALA A 80 -18.84 22.04 -10.23
C ALA A 80 -19.34 22.40 -11.63
N GLY A 81 -19.51 21.44 -12.54
CA GLY A 81 -20.04 21.68 -13.89
C GLY A 81 -19.05 22.29 -14.88
N ILE A 82 -17.74 22.10 -14.65
CA ILE A 82 -16.72 22.51 -15.63
C ILE A 82 -16.92 21.81 -16.97
N LEU A 83 -17.23 20.50 -16.95
CA LEU A 83 -17.47 19.73 -18.17
C LEU A 83 -18.66 20.28 -18.96
N ASP A 84 -19.78 20.56 -18.28
CA ASP A 84 -20.99 21.09 -18.90
C ASP A 84 -20.73 22.47 -19.51
N SER A 85 -19.98 23.33 -18.80
CA SER A 85 -19.62 24.67 -19.26
C SER A 85 -18.75 24.64 -20.52
N LEU A 86 -17.75 23.75 -20.56
CA LEU A 86 -16.88 23.59 -21.72
C LEU A 86 -17.63 22.98 -22.91
N THR A 87 -18.50 22.00 -22.66
CA THR A 87 -19.32 21.37 -23.71
C THR A 87 -20.31 22.36 -24.32
N ALA A 88 -20.98 23.17 -23.50
CA ALA A 88 -21.87 24.25 -23.96
C ALA A 88 -21.13 25.32 -24.78
N ALA A 89 -19.83 25.49 -24.52
CA ALA A 89 -18.96 26.39 -25.29
C ALA A 89 -18.41 25.76 -26.59
N GLY A 90 -18.83 24.54 -26.95
CA GLY A 90 -18.43 23.84 -28.17
C GLY A 90 -17.10 23.08 -28.06
N VAL A 91 -16.52 22.96 -26.86
CA VAL A 91 -15.31 22.17 -26.64
C VAL A 91 -15.70 20.71 -26.49
N ARG A 92 -15.04 19.80 -27.20
CA ARG A 92 -15.26 18.35 -27.01
C ARG A 92 -14.67 17.91 -25.68
N CYS A 93 -15.49 17.33 -24.82
CA CYS A 93 -15.08 16.90 -23.50
C CYS A 93 -15.40 15.43 -23.24
N PHE A 94 -14.59 14.79 -22.39
CA PHE A 94 -14.81 13.44 -21.88
C PHE A 94 -14.85 13.48 -20.34
N GLY A 95 -15.92 12.93 -19.78
CA GLY A 95 -16.20 12.89 -18.35
C GLY A 95 -17.72 12.89 -18.08
N PRO A 96 -18.16 12.59 -16.86
CA PRO A 96 -19.58 12.68 -16.50
C PRO A 96 -20.03 14.14 -16.35
N THR A 97 -21.27 14.45 -16.75
CA THR A 97 -21.90 15.75 -16.50
C THR A 97 -22.01 16.02 -15.00
N ALA A 98 -22.19 17.28 -14.58
CA ALA A 98 -22.44 17.63 -13.18
C ALA A 98 -23.63 16.85 -12.60
N LYS A 99 -24.68 16.63 -13.41
CA LYS A 99 -25.85 15.84 -13.03
C LYS A 99 -25.48 14.38 -12.73
N ALA A 100 -24.65 13.75 -13.58
CA ALA A 100 -24.19 12.39 -13.36
C ALA A 100 -23.20 12.29 -12.18
N ALA A 101 -22.33 13.29 -12.02
CA ALA A 101 -21.36 13.36 -10.93
C ALA A 101 -22.01 13.42 -9.53
N GLN A 102 -23.30 13.74 -9.42
CA GLN A 102 -24.03 13.76 -8.14
C GLN A 102 -24.01 12.41 -7.40
N LEU A 103 -23.97 11.30 -8.15
CA LEU A 103 -23.90 9.94 -7.60
C LEU A 103 -22.63 9.71 -6.77
N GLU A 104 -21.51 10.35 -7.13
CA GLU A 104 -20.27 10.29 -6.35
C GLU A 104 -20.18 11.48 -5.36
N ALA A 105 -20.71 12.65 -5.74
CA ALA A 105 -20.64 13.89 -4.95
C ALA A 105 -21.33 13.82 -3.60
N ARG A 106 -22.50 13.19 -3.59
CA ARG A 106 -23.47 13.30 -2.51
C ARG A 106 -23.94 11.91 -2.16
N LYS A 107 -23.33 11.33 -1.13
CA LYS A 107 -23.66 9.96 -0.69
C LYS A 107 -25.14 9.78 -0.37
N SER A 108 -25.80 10.82 0.18
CA SER A 108 -27.25 10.78 0.41
C SER A 108 -28.05 10.69 -0.89
N PHE A 109 -27.67 11.47 -1.91
CA PHE A 109 -28.30 11.43 -3.22
C PHE A 109 -28.10 10.06 -3.88
N ALA A 110 -26.89 9.51 -3.82
CA ALA A 110 -26.58 8.19 -4.36
C ALA A 110 -27.48 7.11 -3.75
N ARG A 111 -27.66 7.12 -2.42
CA ARG A 111 -28.54 6.18 -1.73
C ARG A 111 -29.99 6.37 -2.12
N ASP A 112 -30.48 7.61 -2.10
CA ASP A 112 -31.88 7.89 -2.43
C ASP A 112 -32.18 7.51 -3.89
N PHE A 113 -31.22 7.72 -4.81
CA PHE A 113 -31.28 7.26 -6.19
C PHE A 113 -31.33 5.72 -6.29
N MET A 114 -30.46 5.00 -5.57
CA MET A 114 -30.48 3.53 -5.54
C MET A 114 -31.82 3.00 -5.02
N ASN A 115 -32.35 3.58 -3.94
CA ASN A 115 -33.65 3.21 -3.37
C ASN A 115 -34.80 3.49 -4.36
N GLN A 116 -34.83 4.67 -4.98
CA GLN A 116 -35.85 5.04 -5.96
C GLN A 116 -35.88 4.10 -7.17
N HIS A 117 -34.72 3.59 -7.58
CA HIS A 117 -34.56 2.71 -8.73
C HIS A 117 -34.49 1.22 -8.37
N HIS A 118 -34.75 0.84 -7.11
CA HIS A 118 -34.68 -0.55 -6.64
C HIS A 118 -33.33 -1.23 -6.91
N ILE A 119 -32.24 -0.45 -6.87
CA ILE A 119 -30.87 -0.97 -6.96
C ILE A 119 -30.48 -1.43 -5.55
N PRO A 120 -30.10 -2.72 -5.35
CA PRO A 120 -29.71 -3.23 -4.05
C PRO A 120 -28.58 -2.41 -3.43
N THR A 121 -28.77 -1.98 -2.19
CA THR A 121 -27.81 -1.19 -1.42
C THR A 121 -28.00 -1.45 0.08
N ALA A 122 -27.03 -1.05 0.90
CA ALA A 122 -27.09 -1.21 2.35
C ALA A 122 -28.30 -0.47 2.94
N GLN A 123 -28.99 -1.10 3.90
CA GLN A 123 -30.06 -0.43 4.62
C GLN A 123 -29.51 0.77 5.40
N GLY A 124 -30.19 1.91 5.38
CA GLY A 124 -29.68 3.08 6.08
C GLY A 124 -30.49 4.35 5.89
N LYS A 125 -30.15 5.36 6.69
CA LYS A 125 -30.84 6.66 6.70
C LYS A 125 -29.86 7.81 6.95
N SER A 126 -30.21 8.99 6.43
CA SER A 126 -29.43 10.22 6.58
C SER A 126 -30.00 11.08 7.70
N PHE A 127 -29.12 11.70 8.48
CA PHE A 127 -29.47 12.47 9.67
C PHE A 127 -28.70 13.79 9.71
N THR A 128 -29.35 14.82 10.25
CA THR A 128 -28.72 16.09 10.64
C THR A 128 -28.58 16.20 12.15
N ASN A 129 -29.46 15.51 12.90
CA ASN A 129 -29.49 15.50 14.35
C ASN A 129 -28.79 14.24 14.90
N PRO A 130 -27.73 14.39 15.73
CA PRO A 130 -27.05 13.27 16.39
C PRO A 130 -27.98 12.40 17.24
N HIS A 131 -28.95 13.01 17.92
CA HIS A 131 -29.87 12.29 18.80
C HIS A 131 -30.78 11.34 18.01
N ASP A 132 -31.31 11.81 16.88
CA ASP A 132 -32.18 11.01 16.01
C ASP A 132 -31.41 9.85 15.37
N ALA A 133 -30.14 10.09 15.01
CA ALA A 133 -29.27 9.05 14.50
C ALA A 133 -28.93 7.99 15.54
N CYS A 134 -28.58 8.39 16.77
CA CYS A 134 -28.34 7.45 17.86
C CYS A 134 -29.60 6.65 18.20
N SER A 135 -30.77 7.29 18.16
CA SER A 135 -32.06 6.60 18.33
C SER A 135 -32.29 5.57 17.21
N PHE A 136 -32.04 5.94 15.95
CA PHE A 136 -32.12 5.01 14.82
C PHE A 136 -31.17 3.83 14.97
N ILE A 137 -29.90 4.06 15.33
CA ILE A 137 -28.92 3.00 15.59
C ILE A 137 -29.41 2.05 16.68
N THR A 138 -29.93 2.60 17.77
CA THR A 138 -30.38 1.83 18.93
C THR A 138 -31.55 0.91 18.58
N TYR A 139 -32.54 1.43 17.86
CA TYR A 139 -33.80 0.72 17.56
C TYR A 139 -33.82 0.01 16.20
N ALA A 140 -32.79 0.14 15.37
CA ALA A 140 -32.69 -0.62 14.12
C ALA A 140 -32.69 -2.13 14.39
N ASP A 141 -33.42 -2.87 13.56
CA ASP A 141 -33.52 -4.34 13.52
C ASP A 141 -32.37 -4.99 12.73
N PHE A 142 -31.48 -4.19 12.16
CA PHE A 142 -30.27 -4.59 11.43
C PHE A 142 -29.00 -3.95 12.04
N PRO A 143 -27.79 -4.41 11.70
CA PRO A 143 -26.55 -3.89 12.27
C PRO A 143 -26.17 -2.51 11.68
N ALA A 144 -26.87 -1.46 12.12
CA ALA A 144 -26.63 -0.06 11.79
C ALA A 144 -25.31 0.48 12.40
N LEU A 145 -24.19 -0.08 11.96
CA LEU A 145 -22.86 0.09 12.57
C LEU A 145 -21.90 0.96 11.74
N VAL A 146 -22.36 1.44 10.58
CA VAL A 146 -21.52 2.21 9.65
C VAL A 146 -21.95 3.67 9.67
N VAL A 147 -21.03 4.57 10.00
CA VAL A 147 -21.25 6.02 10.06
C VAL A 147 -20.39 6.73 9.01
N LYS A 148 -21.04 7.44 8.08
CA LYS A 148 -20.41 8.11 6.93
C LYS A 148 -20.69 9.61 6.94
N PRO A 149 -19.68 10.49 6.77
CA PRO A 149 -19.95 11.89 6.43
C PRO A 149 -20.54 11.97 5.02
N CYS A 150 -21.56 12.81 4.82
CA CYS A 150 -22.23 12.93 3.52
C CYS A 150 -21.41 13.73 2.51
N SER A 151 -20.60 14.71 2.95
CA SER A 151 -19.66 15.41 2.08
C SER A 151 -18.31 14.70 2.05
N SER A 152 -17.78 14.46 0.86
CA SER A 152 -16.41 13.94 0.68
C SER A 152 -15.35 15.03 0.82
N ALA A 153 -15.75 16.30 0.85
CA ALA A 153 -14.87 17.47 0.89
C ALA A 153 -14.24 17.72 2.27
N SER A 154 -14.73 17.05 3.32
CA SER A 154 -14.28 17.32 4.70
C SER A 154 -13.03 16.54 5.13
N GLY A 155 -12.46 15.69 4.26
CA GLY A 155 -11.31 14.83 4.63
C GLY A 155 -11.64 13.80 5.73
N ARG A 156 -12.91 13.69 6.12
CA ARG A 156 -13.36 12.84 7.24
C ARG A 156 -13.60 11.41 6.79
N LYS A 157 -13.14 10.49 7.64
CA LYS A 157 -13.15 9.06 7.35
C LYS A 157 -14.49 8.42 7.76
N LEU A 158 -14.91 7.47 6.94
CA LEU A 158 -15.86 6.42 7.28
C LEU A 158 -15.49 5.79 8.63
N ARG A 159 -16.50 5.51 9.47
CA ARG A 159 -16.31 4.76 10.72
C ARG A 159 -17.18 3.51 10.71
N ILE A 160 -16.58 2.37 11.03
CA ILE A 160 -17.24 1.09 11.18
C ILE A 160 -17.07 0.67 12.63
N SER A 161 -18.18 0.46 13.33
CA SER A 161 -18.18 0.10 14.75
C SER A 161 -18.44 -1.40 14.96
N SER A 162 -18.01 -1.92 16.10
CA SER A 162 -18.29 -3.30 16.56
C SER A 162 -19.72 -3.46 17.07
N ASP A 163 -20.29 -2.40 17.64
CA ASP A 163 -21.55 -2.40 18.38
C ASP A 163 -22.28 -1.07 18.25
N LYS A 164 -23.57 -1.08 18.64
CA LYS A 164 -24.48 0.07 18.53
C LYS A 164 -23.98 1.27 19.35
N ASP A 165 -23.44 1.04 20.55
CA ASP A 165 -22.91 2.10 21.40
C ASP A 165 -21.69 2.78 20.75
N GLY A 166 -20.81 2.00 20.13
CA GLY A 166 -19.67 2.47 19.35
C GLY A 166 -20.10 3.29 18.14
N ALA A 167 -21.17 2.88 17.45
CA ALA A 167 -21.74 3.67 16.36
C ALA A 167 -22.32 5.00 16.86
N CYS A 168 -23.04 5.02 17.99
CA CYS A 168 -23.51 6.25 18.63
C CYS A 168 -22.35 7.18 19.02
N ARG A 169 -21.26 6.64 19.60
CA ARG A 169 -20.03 7.41 19.88
C ARG A 169 -19.41 7.98 18.60
N ALA A 170 -19.38 7.20 17.52
CA ALA A 170 -18.86 7.67 16.23
C ALA A 170 -19.69 8.83 15.66
N VAL A 171 -21.02 8.78 15.79
CA VAL A 171 -21.92 9.89 15.44
C VAL A 171 -21.57 11.15 16.25
N GLN A 172 -21.48 11.02 17.58
CA GLN A 172 -21.17 12.14 18.47
C GLN A 172 -19.80 12.78 18.15
N GLN A 173 -18.78 11.95 17.92
CA GLN A 173 -17.44 12.42 17.55
C GLN A 173 -17.47 13.17 16.21
N LEU A 174 -18.14 12.62 15.19
CA LEU A 174 -18.24 13.27 13.89
C LEU A 174 -18.96 14.62 14.00
N THR A 175 -19.99 14.72 14.84
CA THR A 175 -20.66 16.00 15.12
C THR A 175 -19.73 17.00 15.83
N HIS A 176 -19.03 16.56 16.87
CA HIS A 176 -18.09 17.42 17.60
C HIS A 176 -16.98 17.96 16.70
N ASP A 177 -16.39 17.08 15.87
CA ASP A 177 -15.40 17.44 14.86
C ASP A 177 -15.95 18.47 13.86
N THR A 178 -17.25 18.43 13.55
CA THR A 178 -17.91 19.38 12.63
C THR A 178 -18.12 20.74 13.28
N TRP A 179 -18.53 20.75 14.54
CA TRP A 179 -18.77 21.97 15.30
C TRP A 179 -17.49 22.79 15.47
N ASN A 180 -16.37 22.13 15.77
CA ASN A 180 -15.09 22.80 16.02
C ASN A 180 -14.50 23.51 14.78
N ILE A 181 -14.94 23.17 13.56
CA ILE A 181 -14.43 23.73 12.31
C ILE A 181 -15.41 24.74 11.69
N GLY A 182 -16.53 25.05 12.37
CA GLY A 182 -17.49 26.06 11.92
C GLY A 182 -18.29 25.68 10.67
N ILE A 183 -18.38 24.39 10.34
CA ILE A 183 -19.15 23.89 9.20
C ILE A 183 -20.61 23.67 9.66
N PRO A 184 -21.61 24.30 9.03
CA PRO A 184 -23.00 24.13 9.45
C PRO A 184 -23.48 22.68 9.25
N MET A 185 -24.13 22.12 10.29
CA MET A 185 -24.95 20.90 10.31
C MET A 185 -24.69 19.92 9.15
N GLU A 186 -23.50 19.31 9.13
CA GLU A 186 -23.18 18.31 8.11
C GLU A 186 -24.12 17.12 8.25
N THR A 187 -24.78 16.75 7.16
CA THR A 187 -25.58 15.53 7.11
C THR A 187 -24.63 14.33 7.21
N PHE A 188 -24.95 13.34 8.02
CA PHE A 188 -24.22 12.09 8.06
C PHE A 188 -25.19 10.92 7.83
N ILE A 189 -24.64 9.79 7.43
CA ILE A 189 -25.39 8.62 7.02
C ILE A 189 -25.06 7.49 7.97
N VAL A 190 -26.10 6.83 8.48
CA VAL A 190 -25.99 5.58 9.22
C VAL A 190 -26.47 4.46 8.32
N GLU A 191 -25.63 3.44 8.13
CA GLU A 191 -25.89 2.30 7.26
C GLU A 191 -25.59 0.96 7.97
N GLU A 192 -26.18 -0.08 7.41
CA GLU A 192 -25.90 -1.47 7.70
C GLU A 192 -24.42 -1.80 7.44
N ARG A 193 -23.81 -2.55 8.36
CA ARG A 193 -22.52 -3.19 8.12
C ARG A 193 -22.73 -4.42 7.25
N LEU A 194 -22.27 -4.34 6.01
CA LEU A 194 -22.24 -5.47 5.10
C LEU A 194 -20.98 -6.31 5.34
N GLU A 195 -21.13 -7.63 5.29
CA GLU A 195 -20.04 -8.59 5.38
C GLU A 195 -20.07 -9.50 4.15
N GLY A 196 -18.90 -9.74 3.56
CA GLY A 196 -18.79 -10.56 2.35
C GLY A 196 -17.53 -10.26 1.56
N VAL A 197 -17.50 -10.81 0.36
CA VAL A 197 -16.44 -10.57 -0.62
C VAL A 197 -16.74 -9.25 -1.35
N GLU A 198 -15.76 -8.35 -1.39
CA GLU A 198 -15.89 -7.08 -2.09
C GLU A 198 -15.40 -7.23 -3.54
N PHE A 199 -16.23 -6.78 -4.49
CA PHE A 199 -15.87 -6.73 -5.91
C PHE A 199 -15.97 -5.30 -6.43
N SER A 200 -14.97 -4.89 -7.21
CA SER A 200 -15.02 -3.68 -8.02
C SER A 200 -15.41 -4.03 -9.44
N CYS A 201 -16.51 -3.45 -9.91
CA CYS A 201 -17.00 -3.57 -11.27
C CYS A 201 -16.92 -2.20 -11.94
N LEU A 202 -16.17 -2.12 -13.03
CA LEU A 202 -16.01 -0.90 -13.81
C LEU A 202 -16.50 -1.13 -15.23
N ALA A 203 -17.04 -0.10 -15.85
CA ALA A 203 -17.43 -0.14 -17.26
C ALA A 203 -17.19 1.22 -17.91
N PHE A 204 -16.83 1.19 -19.19
CA PHE A 204 -16.80 2.38 -20.03
C PHE A 204 -18.15 2.55 -20.70
N THR A 205 -18.62 3.79 -20.83
CA THR A 205 -19.86 4.10 -21.54
C THR A 205 -19.72 5.40 -22.31
N ASP A 206 -20.36 5.46 -23.48
CA ASP A 206 -20.56 6.69 -24.26
C ASP A 206 -21.98 7.28 -24.07
N GLY A 207 -22.76 6.71 -23.14
CA GLY A 207 -24.17 7.04 -22.89
C GLY A 207 -25.16 6.19 -23.67
N THR A 208 -24.72 5.39 -24.64
CA THR A 208 -25.56 4.48 -25.45
C THR A 208 -25.04 3.04 -25.45
N SER A 209 -23.73 2.87 -25.40
CA SER A 209 -23.03 1.59 -25.32
C SER A 209 -22.33 1.44 -23.98
N LEU A 210 -22.12 0.19 -23.58
CA LEU A 210 -21.42 -0.20 -22.36
C LEU A 210 -20.36 -1.23 -22.69
N ALA A 211 -19.13 -1.01 -22.23
CA ALA A 211 -18.05 -1.97 -22.28
C ALA A 211 -17.57 -2.27 -20.86
N SER A 212 -17.99 -3.41 -20.32
CA SER A 212 -17.64 -3.85 -18.96
C SER A 212 -16.19 -4.32 -18.87
N MET A 213 -15.51 -3.94 -17.80
CA MET A 213 -14.22 -4.50 -17.42
C MET A 213 -14.44 -5.80 -16.61
N PRO A 214 -13.45 -6.72 -16.58
CA PRO A 214 -13.52 -7.86 -15.69
C PRO A 214 -13.72 -7.42 -14.23
N PRO A 215 -14.64 -8.05 -13.48
CA PRO A 215 -14.80 -7.75 -12.06
C PRO A 215 -13.51 -8.12 -11.32
N VAL A 216 -13.11 -7.27 -10.37
CA VAL A 216 -11.91 -7.48 -9.56
C VAL A 216 -12.33 -7.70 -8.11
N GLU A 217 -11.98 -8.85 -7.55
CA GLU A 217 -12.10 -9.09 -6.11
C GLU A 217 -11.08 -8.22 -5.37
N LEU A 218 -11.55 -7.43 -4.41
CA LEU A 218 -10.69 -6.58 -3.58
C LEU A 218 -10.31 -7.33 -2.30
N GLN A 219 -9.00 -7.44 -2.07
CA GLN A 219 -8.44 -8.03 -0.86
C GLN A 219 -7.52 -7.03 -0.20
N TYR A 220 -7.82 -6.73 1.07
CA TYR A 220 -7.03 -5.81 1.88
C TYR A 220 -6.14 -6.60 2.82
N HIS A 221 -4.83 -6.47 2.64
CA HIS A 221 -3.85 -6.91 3.62
C HIS A 221 -3.33 -5.69 4.37
N LYS A 222 -3.73 -5.56 5.64
CA LYS A 222 -3.15 -4.56 6.54
C LYS A 222 -2.04 -5.22 7.34
N ARG A 223 -0.80 -4.81 7.09
CA ARG A 223 0.29 -5.04 8.05
C ARG A 223 0.25 -3.91 9.06
N ASP A 224 -0.20 -4.22 10.27
CA ASP A 224 -0.13 -3.27 11.37
C ASP A 224 1.30 -3.28 11.93
N VAL A 225 2.16 -2.42 11.38
CA VAL A 225 3.50 -2.14 11.95
C VAL A 225 3.38 -1.22 13.19
N SER A 226 2.14 -0.92 13.62
CA SER A 226 1.82 0.13 14.60
C SER A 226 0.90 -0.31 15.74
N GLN A 227 0.69 -1.61 15.98
CA GLN A 227 0.07 -2.05 17.24
C GLN A 227 1.09 -2.05 18.40
N VAL A 228 1.76 -0.92 18.61
CA VAL A 228 2.45 -0.60 19.86
C VAL A 228 2.22 0.89 20.13
N SER A 229 1.74 1.17 21.33
CA SER A 229 1.50 2.45 22.00
C SER A 229 2.16 3.68 21.38
N GLN A 230 1.40 4.76 21.18
CA GLN A 230 1.98 6.10 20.96
C GLN A 230 2.94 6.45 22.11
N GLY A 231 4.23 6.65 21.81
CA GLY A 231 5.23 7.02 22.81
C GLY A 231 6.65 6.55 22.50
N THR A 232 7.55 6.68 23.49
CA THR A 232 8.96 6.25 23.46
C THR A 232 9.16 4.76 23.15
N GLU A 233 8.15 3.92 23.40
CA GLU A 233 8.18 2.47 23.11
C GLU A 233 8.28 2.16 21.60
N MET A 234 7.69 2.98 20.73
CA MET A 234 7.80 2.78 19.28
C MET A 234 9.23 2.98 18.75
N GLN A 235 9.96 3.96 19.31
CA GLN A 235 11.37 4.21 18.93
C GLN A 235 12.31 3.10 19.39
N GLU A 236 11.98 2.42 20.49
CA GLU A 236 12.77 1.29 20.97
C GLU A 236 12.58 0.04 20.13
N ASN A 237 11.41 -0.17 19.51
CA ASN A 237 11.13 -1.36 18.72
C ASN A 237 11.50 -1.19 17.23
N TYR A 238 11.41 0.04 16.69
CA TYR A 238 11.77 0.38 15.30
C TYR A 238 12.75 1.57 15.25
N PRO A 239 14.06 1.32 15.43
CA PRO A 239 15.06 2.38 15.47
C PRO A 239 15.42 2.95 14.08
N GLU A 240 14.96 2.37 12.97
CA GLU A 240 15.39 2.74 11.61
C GLU A 240 15.15 4.22 11.28
N PRO A 241 13.98 4.83 11.54
CA PRO A 241 13.79 6.26 11.28
C PRO A 241 14.72 7.13 12.13
N LEU A 242 15.02 6.71 13.36
CA LEU A 242 15.97 7.40 14.24
C LEU A 242 17.40 7.31 13.70
N ILE A 243 17.87 6.11 13.37
CA ILE A 243 19.22 5.88 12.82
C ILE A 243 19.39 6.65 11.51
N ALA A 244 18.38 6.62 10.64
CA ALA A 244 18.41 7.33 9.37
C ALA A 244 18.52 8.84 9.54
N ARG A 245 17.90 9.41 10.58
CA ARG A 245 18.04 10.84 10.93
C ARG A 245 19.45 11.15 11.43
N THR A 246 19.95 10.41 12.41
CA THR A 246 21.29 10.63 12.97
C THR A 246 22.39 10.50 11.92
N ARG A 247 22.16 9.69 10.88
CA ARG A 247 23.16 9.38 9.83
C ARG A 247 22.85 10.00 8.46
N SER A 248 21.79 10.79 8.33
CA SER A 248 21.32 11.35 7.04
C SER A 248 21.10 10.28 5.93
N GLN A 249 20.65 9.08 6.30
CA GLN A 249 20.44 7.93 5.41
C GLN A 249 18.94 7.64 5.17
N HIS A 250 18.14 8.66 4.84
CA HIS A 250 16.68 8.55 4.72
C HIS A 250 16.19 7.71 3.54
N SER A 251 16.97 7.66 2.45
CA SER A 251 16.66 6.85 1.26
C SER A 251 16.52 5.36 1.59
N LYS A 252 17.34 4.84 2.51
CA LYS A 252 17.31 3.42 2.90
C LYS A 252 16.01 3.02 3.60
N VAL A 253 15.48 3.87 4.48
CA VAL A 253 14.18 3.63 5.15
C VAL A 253 13.05 3.63 4.13
N ALA A 254 13.09 4.56 3.18
CA ALA A 254 12.13 4.62 2.08
C ALA A 254 12.17 3.37 1.18
N GLN A 255 13.37 2.89 0.84
CA GLN A 255 13.55 1.65 0.09
C GLN A 255 13.01 0.45 0.87
N GLY A 256 13.32 0.35 2.16
CA GLY A 256 12.84 -0.73 3.04
C GLY A 256 11.31 -0.80 3.10
N LEU A 257 10.63 0.34 3.24
CA LEU A 257 9.17 0.42 3.24
C LEU A 257 8.57 -0.13 1.93
N VAL A 258 9.09 0.31 0.77
CA VAL A 258 8.60 -0.15 -0.54
C VAL A 258 8.79 -1.65 -0.66
N THR A 259 10.01 -2.14 -0.45
CA THR A 259 10.34 -3.55 -0.62
C THR A 259 9.51 -4.45 0.29
N MET A 260 9.29 -4.03 1.54
CA MET A 260 8.43 -4.76 2.47
C MET A 260 7.01 -4.93 1.90
N CYS A 261 6.38 -3.84 1.43
CA CYS A 261 5.06 -3.92 0.83
C CYS A 261 5.05 -4.78 -0.45
N MET A 262 6.10 -4.73 -1.28
CA MET A 262 6.17 -5.52 -2.51
C MET A 262 6.31 -7.00 -2.26
N ASN A 263 7.11 -7.38 -1.27
CA ASN A 263 7.26 -8.78 -0.89
C ASN A 263 5.94 -9.36 -0.35
N ASP A 264 5.10 -8.55 0.30
CA ASP A 264 3.77 -8.99 0.75
C ASP A 264 2.80 -9.20 -0.40
N ILE A 265 2.81 -8.31 -1.39
CA ILE A 265 2.02 -8.47 -2.61
C ILE A 265 2.47 -9.75 -3.35
N LEU A 266 3.77 -10.00 -3.42
CA LEU A 266 4.31 -11.23 -4.01
C LEU A 266 3.91 -12.50 -3.23
N ALA A 267 3.74 -12.41 -1.90
CA ALA A 267 3.24 -13.52 -1.07
C ALA A 267 1.82 -13.95 -1.43
N GLN A 268 1.03 -13.06 -2.03
CA GLN A 268 -0.27 -13.39 -2.59
C GLN A 268 -0.21 -13.94 -4.03
N GLY A 269 0.99 -14.04 -4.61
CA GLY A 269 1.21 -14.41 -6.02
C GLY A 269 1.05 -13.24 -7.00
N ALA A 270 0.86 -12.02 -6.49
CA ALA A 270 0.48 -10.87 -7.30
C ALA A 270 1.67 -10.12 -7.90
N ASN A 271 1.44 -9.60 -9.11
CA ASN A 271 2.32 -8.63 -9.73
C ASN A 271 1.96 -7.23 -9.22
N THR A 272 2.92 -6.52 -8.63
CA THR A 272 2.70 -5.15 -8.17
C THR A 272 2.50 -4.21 -9.34
N LEU A 273 1.42 -3.43 -9.29
CA LEU A 273 1.12 -2.38 -10.26
C LEU A 273 1.76 -1.05 -9.87
N PHE A 274 1.53 -0.62 -8.62
CA PHE A 274 1.97 0.69 -8.14
C PHE A 274 2.07 0.79 -6.61
N PHE A 275 2.74 1.84 -6.15
CA PHE A 275 2.96 2.18 -4.74
C PHE A 275 2.57 3.63 -4.44
N MET A 276 1.85 3.85 -3.34
CA MET A 276 1.46 5.17 -2.85
C MET A 276 2.08 5.42 -1.46
N PRO A 277 3.02 6.37 -1.33
CA PRO A 277 3.60 6.75 -0.05
C PRO A 277 2.75 7.83 0.64
N TYR A 278 2.68 7.74 1.97
CA TYR A 278 2.15 8.77 2.84
C TYR A 278 3.22 9.18 3.85
N ILE A 279 3.51 10.47 3.95
CA ILE A 279 4.46 11.03 4.93
C ILE A 279 3.70 11.91 5.91
N ALA A 280 3.78 11.57 7.20
CA ALA A 280 3.42 12.48 8.27
C ALA A 280 4.69 13.05 8.87
N CYS A 281 4.80 14.37 8.97
CA CYS A 281 5.99 15.04 9.48
C CYS A 281 5.64 16.35 10.17
N GLY A 282 6.53 16.88 11.01
CA GLY A 282 6.36 18.22 11.58
C GLY A 282 6.63 19.28 10.53
N LYS A 283 7.88 19.70 10.45
CA LYS A 283 8.45 20.46 9.33
C LYS A 283 9.55 19.62 8.69
N LEU A 284 9.38 19.30 7.41
CA LEU A 284 10.31 18.44 6.67
C LEU A 284 11.30 19.30 5.89
N ASP A 285 12.58 19.09 6.16
CA ASP A 285 13.67 19.69 5.41
C ASP A 285 13.68 19.18 3.94
N SER A 286 14.07 20.04 3.00
CA SER A 286 14.08 19.71 1.57
C SER A 286 15.02 18.55 1.23
N ASP A 287 16.16 18.44 1.91
CA ASP A 287 17.14 17.41 1.66
C ASP A 287 16.64 16.06 2.17
N ILE A 288 15.98 16.04 3.33
CA ILE A 288 15.28 14.86 3.83
C ILE A 288 14.18 14.43 2.86
N ALA A 289 13.35 15.37 2.42
CA ALA A 289 12.26 15.10 1.49
C ALA A 289 12.74 14.55 0.14
N ASN A 290 13.87 15.04 -0.36
CA ASN A 290 14.52 14.59 -1.59
C ASN A 290 15.15 13.20 -1.41
N SER A 291 15.85 12.97 -0.31
CA SER A 291 16.45 11.66 0.00
C SER A 291 15.39 10.55 0.09
N ILE A 292 14.26 10.83 0.77
CA ILE A 292 13.11 9.92 0.81
C ILE A 292 12.55 9.67 -0.59
N LYS A 293 12.37 10.73 -1.39
CA LYS A 293 11.85 10.62 -2.76
C LYS A 293 12.74 9.72 -3.63
N THR A 294 14.06 9.90 -3.56
CA THR A 294 15.02 9.07 -4.29
C THR A 294 14.89 7.60 -3.88
N GLY A 295 14.86 7.32 -2.57
CA GLY A 295 14.70 5.95 -2.07
C GLY A 295 13.40 5.28 -2.51
N LEU A 296 12.28 6.00 -2.43
CA LEU A 296 10.98 5.51 -2.91
C LEU A 296 11.01 5.17 -4.41
N SER A 297 11.58 6.08 -5.21
CA SER A 297 11.64 5.95 -6.67
C SER A 297 12.53 4.79 -7.10
N GLU A 298 13.70 4.64 -6.49
CA GLU A 298 14.64 3.56 -6.77
C GLU A 298 14.04 2.21 -6.42
N ALA A 299 13.44 2.06 -5.24
CA ALA A 299 12.84 0.80 -4.83
C ALA A 299 11.62 0.40 -5.66
N CYS A 300 10.78 1.37 -6.09
CA CYS A 300 9.69 1.06 -7.01
C CYS A 300 10.24 0.54 -8.34
N LYS A 301 11.29 1.18 -8.87
CA LYS A 301 11.94 0.76 -10.12
C LYS A 301 12.55 -0.64 -10.00
N THR A 302 13.31 -0.93 -8.94
CA THR A 302 13.93 -2.24 -8.71
C THR A 302 12.92 -3.34 -8.40
N SER A 303 11.70 -2.99 -8.01
CA SER A 303 10.60 -3.92 -7.76
C SER A 303 9.64 -4.10 -8.95
N GLY A 304 9.88 -3.41 -10.07
CA GLY A 304 9.01 -3.47 -11.26
C GLY A 304 7.69 -2.71 -11.10
N SER A 305 7.58 -1.85 -10.10
CA SER A 305 6.38 -1.09 -9.74
C SER A 305 6.49 0.39 -10.15
N ARG A 306 5.35 1.09 -10.13
CA ARG A 306 5.29 2.54 -10.36
C ARG A 306 5.07 3.29 -9.06
N LEU A 307 5.87 4.32 -8.81
CA LEU A 307 5.62 5.25 -7.72
C LEU A 307 4.50 6.23 -8.13
N LEU A 308 3.42 6.23 -7.36
CA LEU A 308 2.35 7.22 -7.46
C LEU A 308 2.66 8.42 -6.58
N GLU A 309 1.86 9.47 -6.73
CA GLU A 309 2.08 10.70 -5.97
C GLU A 309 2.07 10.47 -4.46
N ARG A 310 2.90 11.27 -3.81
CA ARG A 310 3.10 11.26 -2.38
C ARG A 310 2.16 12.24 -1.72
N GLU A 311 1.43 11.76 -0.72
CA GLU A 311 0.71 12.63 0.19
C GLU A 311 1.63 13.01 1.35
N VAL A 312 1.77 14.31 1.61
CA VAL A 312 2.57 14.85 2.72
C VAL A 312 1.64 15.61 3.66
N ALA A 313 1.56 15.18 4.91
CA ALA A 313 0.83 15.84 5.97
C ALA A 313 1.82 16.54 6.91
N ASN A 314 1.81 17.88 6.88
CA ASN A 314 2.55 18.70 7.83
C ASN A 314 1.72 18.87 9.11
N LEU A 315 2.19 18.26 10.19
CA LEU A 315 1.55 18.14 11.50
C LEU A 315 2.52 18.61 12.60
N PRO A 316 2.87 19.92 12.66
CA PRO A 316 3.88 20.45 13.58
C PRO A 316 3.52 20.26 15.06
N ASP A 317 2.23 20.17 15.39
CA ASP A 317 1.75 19.94 16.76
C ASP A 317 1.86 18.47 17.20
N VAL A 318 2.07 17.55 16.26
CA VAL A 318 2.14 16.10 16.51
C VAL A 318 3.57 15.58 16.40
N TYR A 319 4.36 16.16 15.50
CA TYR A 319 5.70 15.70 15.17
C TYR A 319 6.74 16.80 15.42
N PRO A 320 7.81 16.52 16.17
CA PRO A 320 8.96 17.41 16.30
C PRO A 320 9.56 17.80 14.94
N GLU A 321 10.24 18.94 14.88
CA GLU A 321 10.96 19.39 13.67
C GLU A 321 11.97 18.33 13.17
N GLY A 322 11.99 18.11 11.86
CA GLY A 322 12.82 17.08 11.22
C GLY A 322 12.44 15.63 11.53
N SER A 323 11.35 15.38 12.26
CA SER A 323 10.81 14.03 12.48
C SER A 323 9.70 13.70 11.47
N TYR A 324 9.63 12.43 11.10
CA TYR A 324 8.64 11.93 10.16
C TYR A 324 8.28 10.47 10.43
N THR A 325 7.12 10.07 9.92
CA THR A 325 6.66 8.69 9.77
C THR A 325 6.35 8.45 8.31
N LEU A 326 6.76 7.29 7.80
CA LEU A 326 6.42 6.84 6.46
C LEU A 326 5.39 5.71 6.55
N SER A 327 4.37 5.80 5.73
CA SER A 327 3.43 4.72 5.46
C SER A 327 3.32 4.50 3.96
N GLY A 328 2.94 3.29 3.56
CA GLY A 328 2.94 2.86 2.17
C GLY A 328 1.74 1.99 1.87
N CYS A 329 1.18 2.15 0.68
CA CYS A 329 0.16 1.28 0.13
C CYS A 329 0.63 0.76 -1.23
N ALA A 330 0.80 -0.56 -1.34
CA ALA A 330 1.07 -1.22 -2.61
C ALA A 330 -0.23 -1.85 -3.15
N VAL A 331 -0.41 -1.79 -4.46
CA VAL A 331 -1.52 -2.46 -5.14
C VAL A 331 -0.93 -3.40 -6.18
N GLY A 332 -1.38 -4.65 -6.15
CA GLY A 332 -1.01 -5.68 -7.12
C GLY A 332 -2.23 -6.38 -7.70
N ILE A 333 -2.00 -7.16 -8.75
CA ILE A 333 -3.01 -7.97 -9.42
C ILE A 333 -2.52 -9.40 -9.62
N VAL A 334 -3.42 -10.36 -9.47
CA VAL A 334 -3.15 -11.78 -9.68
C VAL A 334 -4.37 -12.45 -10.29
N GLU A 335 -4.13 -13.38 -11.20
CA GLU A 335 -5.17 -14.29 -11.69
C GLU A 335 -5.52 -15.30 -10.60
N GLN A 336 -6.78 -15.70 -10.49
CA GLN A 336 -7.27 -16.56 -9.40
C GLN A 336 -6.44 -17.86 -9.26
N ASP A 337 -6.07 -18.49 -10.38
CA ASP A 337 -5.29 -19.73 -10.41
C ASP A 337 -3.83 -19.57 -9.96
N HIS A 338 -3.32 -18.34 -9.93
CA HIS A 338 -1.95 -18.01 -9.50
C HIS A 338 -1.90 -17.46 -8.08
N LYS A 339 -3.04 -17.29 -7.41
CA LYS A 339 -3.08 -16.84 -6.02
C LYS A 339 -2.31 -17.79 -5.11
N LEU A 340 -1.56 -17.21 -4.17
CA LEU A 340 -0.86 -17.90 -3.10
C LEU A 340 -1.40 -17.47 -1.72
N PRO A 341 -1.22 -18.28 -0.66
CA PRO A 341 -0.75 -19.67 -0.68
C PRO A 341 -1.79 -20.66 -1.22
N LYS A 342 -1.35 -21.76 -1.82
CA LYS A 342 -2.17 -22.89 -2.30
C LYS A 342 -2.27 -23.97 -1.23
N LEU A 343 -2.98 -23.67 -0.15
CA LEU A 343 -3.08 -24.52 1.04
C LEU A 343 -3.59 -25.93 0.72
N ASP A 344 -4.54 -26.03 -0.21
CA ASP A 344 -5.15 -27.27 -0.71
C ASP A 344 -4.19 -28.17 -1.50
N ARG A 345 -3.10 -27.61 -2.04
CA ARG A 345 -2.11 -28.33 -2.85
C ARG A 345 -0.82 -28.66 -2.10
N MET A 346 -0.68 -28.21 -0.86
CA MET A 346 0.46 -28.53 0.00
C MET A 346 0.35 -29.95 0.54
N LYS A 347 1.48 -30.67 0.57
CA LYS A 347 1.54 -32.01 1.16
C LYS A 347 2.88 -32.30 1.81
N ALA A 348 2.88 -33.26 2.72
CA ALA A 348 4.11 -33.78 3.30
C ALA A 348 5.06 -34.26 2.18
N GLY A 349 6.34 -33.91 2.31
CA GLY A 349 7.38 -34.17 1.31
C GLY A 349 7.55 -33.09 0.24
N ASP A 350 6.68 -32.07 0.19
CA ASP A 350 7.02 -30.83 -0.53
C ASP A 350 8.26 -30.19 0.10
N LEU A 351 9.07 -29.54 -0.73
CA LEU A 351 10.39 -29.05 -0.32
C LEU A 351 10.37 -27.55 -0.07
N ILE A 352 11.31 -27.10 0.76
CA ILE A 352 11.45 -25.69 1.15
C ILE A 352 12.75 -25.16 0.55
N ILE A 353 12.64 -24.07 -0.20
CA ILE A 353 13.78 -23.30 -0.69
C ILE A 353 13.91 -22.04 0.15
N GLY A 354 15.08 -21.81 0.74
CA GLY A 354 15.43 -20.59 1.43
C GLY A 354 16.16 -19.63 0.49
N LEU A 355 15.79 -18.34 0.56
CA LEU A 355 16.41 -17.26 -0.19
C LEU A 355 17.24 -16.40 0.75
N ARG A 356 18.44 -15.99 0.32
CA ARG A 356 19.33 -15.12 1.11
C ARG A 356 18.65 -13.82 1.55
N ALA A 357 18.90 -13.40 2.79
CA ALA A 357 18.67 -12.03 3.24
C ALA A 357 19.86 -11.11 2.91
N SER A 358 19.57 -9.83 2.64
CA SER A 358 20.57 -8.75 2.59
C SER A 358 21.14 -8.38 3.96
N GLY A 359 20.43 -8.68 5.05
CA GLY A 359 20.80 -8.34 6.42
C GLY A 359 19.71 -8.72 7.41
N VAL A 360 19.52 -7.91 8.46
CA VAL A 360 18.49 -8.17 9.48
C VAL A 360 17.07 -7.85 9.03
N HIS A 361 16.91 -7.14 7.90
CA HIS A 361 15.61 -6.69 7.38
C HIS A 361 14.87 -5.89 8.47
N CYS A 362 13.56 -6.06 8.58
CA CYS A 362 12.74 -5.49 9.65
C CYS A 362 12.58 -6.44 10.86
N CYS A 363 13.47 -7.44 11.03
CA CYS A 363 13.29 -8.47 12.05
C CYS A 363 13.83 -8.03 13.41
N ASN A 364 12.93 -7.55 14.29
CA ASN A 364 13.18 -7.21 15.69
C ASN A 364 14.49 -6.42 15.92
N THR A 365 14.67 -5.35 15.14
CA THR A 365 15.82 -4.45 15.20
C THR A 365 15.90 -3.73 16.54
N GLY A 366 14.77 -3.55 17.23
CA GLY A 366 14.73 -3.05 18.61
C GLY A 366 15.45 -3.96 19.63
N LEU A 367 15.29 -5.28 19.54
CA LEU A 367 16.04 -6.21 20.40
C LEU A 367 17.55 -6.10 20.16
N ILE A 368 17.98 -5.96 18.91
CA ILE A 368 19.38 -5.71 18.57
C ILE A 368 19.88 -4.43 19.24
N GLY A 369 19.11 -3.34 19.17
CA GLY A 369 19.43 -2.08 19.85
C GLY A 369 19.58 -2.24 21.37
N LYS A 370 18.72 -3.04 22.00
CA LYS A 370 18.80 -3.34 23.45
C LYS A 370 20.07 -4.12 23.80
N ILE A 371 20.44 -5.12 22.99
CA ILE A 371 21.68 -5.90 23.19
C ILE A 371 22.91 -5.00 23.00
N MET A 372 22.93 -4.16 21.95
CA MET A 372 24.02 -3.20 21.71
C MET A 372 24.22 -2.27 22.90
N LYS A 373 23.14 -1.71 23.45
CA LYS A 373 23.21 -0.81 24.62
C LYS A 373 23.80 -1.51 25.85
N LYS A 374 23.47 -2.80 26.08
CA LYS A 374 24.06 -3.62 27.15
C LYS A 374 25.57 -3.82 26.97
N CYS A 375 26.03 -3.91 25.73
CA CYS A 375 27.44 -4.01 25.37
C CYS A 375 28.15 -2.65 25.25
N SER A 376 27.51 -1.55 25.63
CA SER A 376 28.03 -0.18 25.48
C SER A 376 28.39 0.20 24.03
N LEU A 377 27.66 -0.35 23.05
CA LEU A 377 27.80 -0.05 21.64
C LEU A 377 26.72 0.95 21.18
N ASP A 378 27.05 1.72 20.15
CA ASP A 378 26.12 2.63 19.46
C ASP A 378 25.97 2.27 17.98
N TYR A 379 25.09 2.97 17.26
CA TYR A 379 24.86 2.71 15.83
C TYR A 379 26.03 3.13 14.93
N SER A 380 26.99 3.90 15.43
CA SER A 380 28.22 4.29 14.72
C SER A 380 29.34 3.29 14.92
N SER A 381 29.22 2.42 15.92
CA SER A 381 30.18 1.38 16.23
C SER A 381 30.30 0.38 15.07
N LEU A 382 31.53 -0.05 14.79
CA LEU A 382 31.83 -1.06 13.79
C LEU A 382 31.23 -2.41 14.20
N LEU A 383 30.84 -3.20 13.19
CA LEU A 383 30.39 -4.56 13.43
C LEU A 383 31.55 -5.39 14.01
N PRO A 384 31.31 -6.14 15.11
CA PRO A 384 32.35 -6.95 15.74
C PRO A 384 32.79 -8.15 14.89
N VAL A 385 32.02 -8.49 13.84
CA VAL A 385 32.27 -9.65 12.97
C VAL A 385 31.90 -9.33 11.51
N GLY A 386 32.89 -9.20 10.63
CA GLY A 386 32.70 -8.93 9.19
C GLY A 386 34.00 -8.57 8.46
N ARG A 387 34.01 -8.64 7.11
CA ARG A 387 35.09 -8.05 6.29
C ARG A 387 34.67 -6.63 5.90
N GLY A 388 35.32 -5.61 6.46
CA GLY A 388 35.14 -4.20 6.07
C GLY A 388 34.69 -3.26 7.20
N GLU A 389 34.56 -1.97 6.88
CA GLU A 389 34.23 -0.87 7.79
C GLU A 389 32.71 -0.68 8.00
N GLN A 390 31.93 -1.76 7.97
CA GLN A 390 30.47 -1.65 8.12
C GLN A 390 30.08 -1.43 9.60
N THR A 391 29.18 -0.47 9.84
CA THR A 391 28.66 -0.17 11.18
C THR A 391 27.33 -0.87 11.47
N TRP A 392 26.92 -0.88 12.75
CA TRP A 392 25.59 -1.34 13.15
C TRP A 392 24.45 -0.58 12.45
N GLY A 393 24.58 0.75 12.34
CA GLY A 393 23.60 1.57 11.64
C GLY A 393 23.48 1.19 10.17
N ASP A 394 24.59 0.89 9.49
CA ASP A 394 24.56 0.46 8.09
C ASP A 394 23.92 -0.92 7.92
N MET A 395 24.11 -1.83 8.88
CA MET A 395 23.50 -3.16 8.88
C MET A 395 21.99 -3.11 9.12
N ILE A 396 21.53 -2.33 10.10
CA ILE A 396 20.11 -2.18 10.45
C ILE A 396 19.37 -1.43 9.33
N LEU A 397 19.97 -0.38 8.78
CA LEU A 397 19.37 0.36 7.67
C LEU A 397 19.49 -0.37 6.33
N ASN A 398 20.17 -1.51 6.24
CA ASN A 398 20.29 -2.21 4.96
C ASN A 398 18.91 -2.69 4.49
N PRO A 399 18.37 -2.15 3.39
CA PRO A 399 17.00 -2.46 2.97
C PRO A 399 16.85 -3.95 2.65
N SER A 400 15.62 -4.43 2.83
CA SER A 400 15.25 -5.80 2.43
C SER A 400 15.44 -6.00 0.93
N LEU A 401 15.72 -7.23 0.49
CA LEU A 401 15.78 -7.55 -0.94
C LEU A 401 14.39 -7.53 -1.56
N ALA A 402 14.29 -6.96 -2.77
CA ALA A 402 13.07 -6.93 -3.55
C ALA A 402 12.94 -8.23 -4.35
N TYR A 403 12.16 -9.18 -3.84
CA TYR A 403 12.00 -10.49 -4.47
C TYR A 403 11.03 -10.49 -5.65
N SER A 404 10.24 -9.42 -5.84
CA SER A 404 9.20 -9.37 -6.89
C SER A 404 9.79 -9.59 -8.28
N ASN A 405 10.81 -8.82 -8.66
CA ASN A 405 11.43 -8.96 -9.98
C ASN A 405 12.14 -10.30 -10.17
N MET A 406 12.74 -10.84 -9.10
CA MET A 406 13.44 -12.12 -9.11
C MET A 406 12.46 -13.30 -9.29
N LEU A 407 11.37 -13.30 -8.52
CA LEU A 407 10.56 -14.49 -8.33
C LEU A 407 9.22 -14.44 -9.04
N LEU A 408 8.73 -13.30 -9.55
CA LEU A 408 7.36 -13.22 -10.11
C LEU A 408 7.11 -14.30 -11.17
N SER A 409 8.05 -14.49 -12.10
CA SER A 409 7.95 -15.55 -13.12
C SER A 409 7.95 -16.97 -12.53
N ILE A 410 8.71 -17.21 -11.47
CA ILE A 410 8.80 -18.49 -10.76
C ILE A 410 7.50 -18.74 -9.96
N VAL A 411 7.02 -17.73 -9.23
CA VAL A 411 5.78 -17.75 -8.46
C VAL A 411 4.58 -18.03 -9.36
N GLN A 412 4.54 -17.43 -10.55
CA GLN A 412 3.48 -17.63 -11.54
C GLN A 412 3.63 -18.90 -12.38
N SER A 413 4.67 -19.72 -12.16
CA SER A 413 4.86 -21.00 -12.88
C SER A 413 3.83 -22.08 -12.53
N GLY A 414 3.11 -21.91 -11.41
CA GLY A 414 2.15 -22.89 -10.89
C GLY A 414 2.77 -23.99 -10.00
N TYR A 415 4.10 -24.08 -9.91
CA TYR A 415 4.82 -25.07 -9.08
C TYR A 415 5.05 -24.61 -7.63
N ILE A 416 4.94 -23.31 -7.38
CA ILE A 416 5.04 -22.72 -6.05
C ILE A 416 3.73 -22.94 -5.30
N ARG A 417 3.83 -23.47 -4.08
CA ARG A 417 2.71 -23.66 -3.16
C ARG A 417 2.53 -22.46 -2.23
N ALA A 418 3.63 -21.85 -1.80
CA ALA A 418 3.61 -20.58 -1.09
C ALA A 418 4.95 -19.85 -1.21
N PHE A 419 4.88 -18.54 -1.05
CA PHE A 419 6.01 -17.66 -0.80
C PHE A 419 5.75 -16.98 0.54
N ALA A 420 6.73 -17.00 1.44
CA ALA A 420 6.65 -16.27 2.70
C ALA A 420 7.90 -15.41 2.86
N PRO A 421 7.79 -14.07 2.83
CA PRO A 421 8.88 -13.20 3.24
C PRO A 421 9.11 -13.35 4.73
N ILE A 422 10.38 -13.30 5.15
CA ILE A 422 10.74 -13.35 6.56
C ILE A 422 10.84 -11.94 7.09
N THR A 423 9.91 -11.60 7.97
CA THR A 423 9.76 -10.26 8.55
C THR A 423 9.66 -10.37 10.08
N GLU A 424 8.82 -9.56 10.72
CA GLU A 424 8.64 -9.61 12.17
C GLU A 424 8.08 -10.94 12.65
N GLY A 425 8.63 -11.45 13.76
CA GLY A 425 8.34 -12.79 14.27
C GLY A 425 9.20 -13.89 13.64
N GLY A 426 10.19 -13.51 12.83
CA GLY A 426 11.25 -14.39 12.34
C GLY A 426 10.76 -15.54 11.46
N LEU A 427 11.60 -16.55 11.32
CA LEU A 427 11.34 -17.74 10.52
C LEU A 427 10.04 -18.44 10.93
N MET A 428 9.80 -18.58 12.24
CA MET A 428 8.66 -19.34 12.77
C MET A 428 7.32 -18.72 12.31
N ARG A 429 7.13 -17.42 12.57
CA ARG A 429 5.88 -16.74 12.25
C ARG A 429 5.62 -16.70 10.75
N SER A 430 6.67 -16.60 9.93
CA SER A 430 6.53 -16.63 8.47
C SER A 430 6.02 -17.97 7.94
N PHE A 431 6.45 -19.10 8.51
CA PHE A 431 5.89 -20.41 8.15
C PHE A 431 4.44 -20.55 8.60
N GLN A 432 4.12 -20.15 9.83
CA GLN A 432 2.76 -20.24 10.38
C GLN A 432 1.72 -19.48 9.55
N GLN A 433 2.11 -18.39 8.87
CA GLN A 433 1.22 -17.62 8.01
C GLN A 433 0.81 -18.33 6.72
N VAL A 434 1.60 -19.31 6.25
CA VAL A 434 1.40 -19.94 4.93
C VAL A 434 1.13 -21.44 4.99
N LEU A 435 1.16 -22.06 6.18
CA LEU A 435 0.94 -23.49 6.34
C LEU A 435 -0.51 -23.81 6.74
N PRO A 436 -1.09 -24.91 6.22
CA PRO A 436 -2.32 -25.46 6.76
C PRO A 436 -2.07 -26.14 8.11
N GLN A 437 -3.08 -26.18 8.99
CA GLN A 437 -2.99 -26.78 10.34
C GLN A 437 -2.54 -28.25 10.36
N SER A 438 -2.73 -28.98 9.25
CA SER A 438 -2.35 -30.39 9.12
C SER A 438 -0.87 -30.62 8.82
N LEU A 439 -0.11 -29.58 8.48
CA LEU A 439 1.30 -29.68 8.09
C LEU A 439 2.20 -28.89 9.05
N GLY A 440 3.43 -29.36 9.18
CA GLY A 440 4.52 -28.66 9.84
C GLY A 440 5.75 -28.61 8.95
N VAL A 441 6.83 -28.00 9.44
CA VAL A 441 8.10 -27.86 8.72
C VAL A 441 9.25 -28.48 9.49
N ILE A 442 10.18 -29.10 8.76
CA ILE A 442 11.52 -29.39 9.26
C ILE A 442 12.50 -28.64 8.39
N VAL A 443 13.33 -27.81 9.03
CA VAL A 443 14.42 -27.06 8.39
C VAL A 443 15.75 -27.46 9.02
N ASP A 444 16.80 -27.53 8.20
CA ASP A 444 18.16 -27.82 8.63
C ASP A 444 19.04 -26.56 8.50
N ALA A 445 19.41 -25.98 9.64
CA ALA A 445 20.24 -24.79 9.74
C ALA A 445 21.64 -24.94 9.10
N LEU A 446 22.09 -26.17 8.85
CA LEU A 446 23.36 -26.44 8.17
C LEU A 446 23.27 -26.28 6.65
N CYS A 447 22.06 -26.17 6.08
CA CYS A 447 21.84 -26.11 4.64
C CYS A 447 21.96 -24.71 4.04
N TRP A 448 22.04 -23.66 4.87
CA TRP A 448 22.28 -22.30 4.40
C TRP A 448 23.34 -21.60 5.23
N ARG A 449 23.80 -20.46 4.73
CA ARG A 449 24.78 -19.64 5.41
C ARG A 449 24.10 -18.69 6.39
N ILE A 450 24.30 -18.89 7.69
CA ILE A 450 23.89 -17.93 8.72
C ILE A 450 24.94 -16.81 8.82
N PRO A 451 24.59 -15.54 8.60
CA PRO A 451 25.51 -14.42 8.75
C PRO A 451 26.06 -14.32 10.18
N THR A 452 27.34 -13.97 10.31
CA THR A 452 28.08 -13.91 11.58
C THR A 452 27.48 -12.94 12.60
N ILE A 453 26.69 -11.97 12.15
CA ILE A 453 25.95 -11.06 13.03
C ILE A 453 25.01 -11.81 13.97
N TYR A 454 24.38 -12.89 13.50
CA TYR A 454 23.48 -13.70 14.32
C TYR A 454 24.25 -14.50 15.36
N SER A 455 25.50 -14.89 15.09
CA SER A 455 26.36 -15.50 16.10
C SER A 455 26.69 -14.53 17.23
N TRP A 456 26.85 -13.24 16.92
CA TRP A 456 27.04 -12.20 17.94
C TRP A 456 25.75 -11.96 18.74
N VAL A 457 24.61 -11.80 18.04
CA VAL A 457 23.30 -11.58 18.69
C VAL A 457 22.94 -12.74 19.61
N TYR A 458 23.18 -13.97 19.18
CA TYR A 458 22.98 -15.18 19.98
C TYR A 458 23.80 -15.15 21.29
N LYS A 459 25.10 -14.84 21.18
CA LYS A 459 26.02 -14.84 22.33
C LYS A 459 25.77 -13.69 23.29
N GLU A 460 25.76 -12.45 22.80
CA GLU A 460 25.63 -11.26 23.66
C GLU A 460 24.19 -11.07 24.20
N GLY A 461 23.21 -11.51 23.42
CA GLY A 461 21.81 -11.55 23.82
C GLY A 461 21.48 -12.68 24.79
N ALA A 462 22.37 -13.67 24.95
CA ALA A 462 22.12 -14.90 25.71
C ALA A 462 20.82 -15.60 25.29
N LEU A 463 20.55 -15.62 23.99
CA LEU A 463 19.31 -16.14 23.40
C LEU A 463 19.42 -17.65 23.19
N SER A 464 18.29 -18.35 23.33
CA SER A 464 18.14 -19.73 22.90
C SER A 464 17.95 -19.84 21.38
N GLU A 465 18.16 -21.03 20.82
CA GLU A 465 17.90 -21.30 19.39
C GLU A 465 16.45 -21.01 19.01
N GLN A 466 15.51 -21.32 19.91
CA GLN A 466 14.09 -21.00 19.71
C GLN A 466 13.90 -19.49 19.59
N GLU A 467 14.41 -18.71 20.54
CA GLU A 467 14.32 -17.25 20.49
C GLU A 467 14.95 -16.66 19.23
N MET A 468 16.04 -17.25 18.72
CA MET A 468 16.63 -16.81 17.45
C MET A 468 15.64 -16.97 16.29
N VAL A 469 15.02 -18.13 16.16
CA VAL A 469 14.08 -18.44 15.06
C VAL A 469 12.76 -17.66 15.20
N PHE A 470 12.35 -17.33 16.43
CA PHE A 470 11.16 -16.52 16.72
C PHE A 470 11.36 -15.01 16.48
N ASN A 471 12.59 -14.51 16.55
CA ASN A 471 12.84 -13.07 16.46
C ASN A 471 13.53 -12.67 15.16
N PHE A 472 14.28 -13.57 14.54
CA PHE A 472 15.17 -13.24 13.45
C PHE A 472 15.00 -14.15 12.23
N ASN A 473 15.50 -13.65 11.12
CA ASN A 473 15.48 -14.33 9.84
C ASN A 473 16.67 -15.31 9.65
N CYS A 474 17.68 -15.21 10.52
CA CYS A 474 18.87 -16.07 10.55
C CYS A 474 19.58 -16.23 9.20
N GLY A 475 19.54 -15.21 8.34
CA GLY A 475 20.18 -15.20 7.01
C GLY A 475 19.26 -15.54 5.84
N LEU A 476 18.04 -15.99 6.10
CA LEU A 476 17.02 -16.22 5.09
C LEU A 476 16.10 -15.00 5.04
N GLY A 477 15.90 -14.38 3.88
CA GLY A 477 15.00 -13.24 3.77
C GLY A 477 13.60 -13.62 3.25
N ALA A 478 13.47 -14.79 2.66
CA ALA A 478 12.19 -15.38 2.29
C ALA A 478 12.31 -16.89 2.09
N VAL A 479 11.18 -17.58 2.06
CA VAL A 479 11.08 -19.01 1.76
C VAL A 479 10.03 -19.30 0.69
N LEU A 480 10.29 -20.32 -0.11
CA LEU A 480 9.38 -20.89 -1.08
C LEU A 480 9.05 -22.32 -0.68
N ILE A 481 7.75 -22.65 -0.58
CA ILE A 481 7.28 -24.02 -0.50
C ILE A 481 6.99 -24.48 -1.92
N VAL A 482 7.65 -25.55 -2.36
CA VAL A 482 7.64 -25.98 -3.75
C VAL A 482 7.35 -27.48 -3.88
N GLN A 483 6.71 -27.84 -4.98
CA GLN A 483 6.53 -29.24 -5.31
C GLN A 483 7.89 -29.93 -5.47
N LYS A 484 8.06 -31.09 -4.81
CA LYS A 484 9.32 -31.85 -4.75
C LYS A 484 10.01 -32.04 -6.12
N SER A 485 9.25 -32.33 -7.17
CA SER A 485 9.79 -32.59 -8.52
C SER A 485 10.45 -31.38 -9.18
N PHE A 486 10.13 -30.16 -8.75
CA PHE A 486 10.61 -28.91 -9.36
C PHE A 486 11.63 -28.17 -8.50
N ALA A 487 11.84 -28.59 -7.24
CA ALA A 487 12.69 -27.86 -6.30
C ALA A 487 14.12 -27.65 -6.81
N GLN A 488 14.76 -28.73 -7.29
CA GLN A 488 16.13 -28.66 -7.79
C GLN A 488 16.25 -27.73 -9.00
N GLN A 489 15.28 -27.79 -9.91
CA GLN A 489 15.26 -26.93 -11.10
C GLN A 489 15.13 -25.45 -10.72
N ILE A 490 14.27 -25.12 -9.75
CA ILE A 490 14.06 -23.75 -9.27
C ILE A 490 15.35 -23.21 -8.62
N VAL A 491 16.01 -24.00 -7.77
CA VAL A 491 17.30 -23.60 -7.16
C VAL A 491 18.34 -23.30 -8.23
N LEU A 492 18.48 -24.17 -9.23
CA LEU A 492 19.43 -23.95 -10.34
C LEU A 492 19.08 -22.73 -11.18
N GLN A 493 17.79 -22.43 -11.37
CA GLN A 493 17.34 -21.24 -12.08
C GLN A 493 17.72 -19.96 -11.31
N LEU A 494 17.49 -19.94 -10.00
CA LEU A 494 17.87 -18.81 -9.14
C LEU A 494 19.38 -18.58 -9.13
N GLN A 495 20.17 -19.66 -9.01
CA GLN A 495 21.64 -19.57 -9.04
C GLN A 495 22.17 -19.05 -10.38
N LYS A 496 21.52 -19.37 -11.51
CA LYS A 496 21.86 -18.80 -12.83
C LYS A 496 21.58 -17.31 -12.93
N GLN A 497 20.68 -16.79 -12.10
CA GLN A 497 20.40 -15.36 -11.97
C GLN A 497 21.32 -14.70 -10.92
N GLU A 498 22.36 -15.40 -10.47
CA GLU A 498 23.29 -14.95 -9.41
C GLU A 498 22.63 -14.79 -8.03
N GLU A 499 21.49 -15.44 -7.82
CA GLU A 499 20.76 -15.40 -6.57
C GLU A 499 21.12 -16.58 -5.67
N GLU A 500 21.39 -16.30 -4.39
CA GLU A 500 21.70 -17.31 -3.39
C GLU A 500 20.42 -17.95 -2.86
N ALA A 501 20.22 -19.22 -3.24
CA ALA A 501 19.11 -20.04 -2.82
C ALA A 501 19.57 -21.44 -2.42
N TRP A 502 18.94 -22.01 -1.39
CA TRP A 502 19.28 -23.31 -0.85
C TRP A 502 18.05 -24.17 -0.63
N LEU A 503 18.18 -25.48 -0.81
CA LEU A 503 17.20 -26.42 -0.29
C LEU A 503 17.40 -26.56 1.21
N ILE A 504 16.45 -26.08 2.02
CA ILE A 504 16.66 -25.96 3.47
C ILE A 504 15.82 -26.95 4.30
N GLY A 505 14.87 -27.64 3.68
CA GLY A 505 13.94 -28.46 4.44
C GLY A 505 12.78 -29.04 3.64
N SER A 506 11.79 -29.55 4.36
CA SER A 506 10.59 -30.15 3.78
C SER A 506 9.37 -30.02 4.70
N LEU A 507 8.18 -30.13 4.09
CA LEU A 507 6.93 -30.24 4.83
C LEU A 507 6.76 -31.65 5.41
N ILE A 508 6.24 -31.72 6.62
CA ILE A 508 5.87 -32.96 7.30
C ILE A 508 4.41 -32.91 7.74
N LEU A 509 3.85 -34.08 8.08
CA LEU A 509 2.57 -34.10 8.79
C LEU A 509 2.74 -33.47 10.18
N HIS A 510 1.84 -32.57 10.53
CA HIS A 510 1.84 -31.94 11.84
C HIS A 510 1.62 -32.99 12.93
N ARG A 511 2.48 -32.98 13.96
CA ARG A 511 2.37 -33.85 15.12
C ARG A 511 2.01 -33.00 16.34
N PRO A 512 1.00 -33.39 17.14
CA PRO A 512 0.69 -32.70 18.39
C PRO A 512 1.94 -32.60 19.28
N GLY A 513 2.31 -31.38 19.70
CA GLY A 513 3.47 -31.12 20.56
C GLY A 513 4.73 -30.61 19.85
N TYR A 514 4.74 -30.53 18.52
CA TYR A 514 5.76 -29.79 17.78
C TYR A 514 5.29 -28.34 17.58
N VAL A 515 6.19 -27.38 17.76
CA VAL A 515 5.89 -25.98 17.43
C VAL A 515 5.81 -25.90 15.90
N SER A 516 4.63 -25.55 15.39
CA SER A 516 4.31 -25.40 13.96
C SER A 516 5.10 -24.27 13.31
#